data_AF-A0A968AP75-F1
#
_entry.id   AF-A0A968AP75-F1
#
_cell.length_a   1.000
_cell.length_b   1.000
_cell.length_c   1.000
_cell.angle_alpha   90.00
_cell.angle_beta   90.00
_cell.angle_gamma   90.00
#
_symmetry.space_group_name_H-M   'P 1'
#
loop_
_entity.id
_entity.type
_entity.pdbx_description
1 polymer ?
#
loop_
_entity_poly.entity_id
_entity_poly.type
_entity_poly.pdbx_seq_one_letter_code
_entity_poly.pdbx_strand_id
1 'polypeptide(L)'
;MELKAECRNIVSFLKSVTFSFESLAEQKNITLKFDSEKNNIHVEFEADKMEKVFYNLLSNAFKFTPEEGKIEVEVSVAEREGETEKRR
;
A
#
# COMPACT_ATOMS: atom_id res chain seq x y z
N MET A 1 -20.03 5.36 -15.03
CA MET A 1 -18.88 4.83 -14.25
C MET A 1 -19.44 3.73 -13.39
N GLU A 2 -19.17 2.47 -13.74
CA GLU A 2 -19.57 1.31 -12.94
C GLU A 2 -18.55 1.13 -11.82
N LEU A 3 -19.03 0.99 -10.58
CA LEU A 3 -18.21 0.60 -9.44
C LEU A 3 -17.83 -0.88 -9.61
N LYS A 4 -16.58 -1.14 -10.00
CA LYS A 4 -16.01 -2.50 -10.07
C LYS A 4 -15.14 -2.75 -8.85
N ALA A 5 -15.76 -2.73 -7.68
CA ALA A 5 -15.08 -3.15 -6.47
C ALA A 5 -14.88 -4.67 -6.52
N GLU A 6 -13.65 -5.10 -6.27
CA GLU A 6 -13.30 -6.52 -6.23
C GLU A 6 -12.79 -6.85 -4.84
N CYS A 7 -13.23 -7.99 -4.30
CA CYS A 7 -12.67 -8.52 -3.06
C CYS A 7 -11.34 -9.20 -3.38
N ARG A 8 -10.23 -8.56 -2.99
CA ARG A 8 -8.88 -9.02 -3.29
C ARG A 8 -7.96 -8.83 -2.08
N ASN A 9 -6.90 -9.64 -2.00
CA ASN A 9 -5.86 -9.42 -1.00
C ASN A 9 -5.11 -8.11 -1.29
N ILE A 10 -5.28 -7.11 -0.42
CA ILE A 10 -4.66 -5.80 -0.56
C ILE A 10 -3.15 -5.86 -0.38
N VAL A 11 -2.64 -6.80 0.41
CA VAL A 11 -1.22 -6.93 0.72
C VAL A 11 -0.45 -7.32 -0.54
N SER A 12 -0.92 -8.35 -1.26
CA SER A 12 -0.28 -8.76 -2.51
C SER A 12 -0.40 -7.68 -3.59
N PHE A 13 -1.54 -6.99 -3.65
CA PHE A 13 -1.75 -5.88 -4.56
C PHE A 13 -0.77 -4.72 -4.31
N LEU A 14 -0.70 -4.19 -3.09
CA LEU A 14 0.19 -3.09 -2.73
C LEU A 14 1.66 -3.48 -2.81
N LYS A 15 1.99 -4.74 -2.51
CA LYS A 15 3.33 -5.28 -2.71
C LYS A 15 3.74 -5.20 -4.18
N SER A 16 2.88 -5.62 -5.11
CA SER A 16 3.13 -5.49 -6.56
C SER A 16 3.30 -4.04 -7.00
N VAL A 17 2.43 -3.13 -6.54
CA VAL A 17 2.54 -1.69 -6.87
C VAL A 17 3.84 -1.11 -6.32
N THR A 18 4.24 -1.47 -5.10
CA THR A 18 5.48 -1.00 -4.49
C THR A 18 6.71 -1.46 -5.26
N PHE A 19 6.81 -2.77 -5.56
CA PHE A 19 7.96 -3.32 -6.28
C PHE A 19 8.00 -2.96 -7.77
N SER A 20 6.92 -2.38 -8.34
CA SER A 20 7.01 -1.76 -9.67
C SER A 20 8.03 -0.59 -9.74
N PHE A 21 8.42 -0.03 -8.58
CA PHE A 21 9.44 1.02 -8.47
C PHE A 21 10.82 0.49 -8.08
N GLU A 22 11.03 -0.82 -8.01
CA GLU A 22 12.30 -1.43 -7.56
C GLU A 22 13.49 -0.95 -8.40
N SER A 23 13.38 -0.96 -9.74
CA SER A 23 14.45 -0.47 -10.61
C SER A 23 14.75 1.03 -10.40
N LEU A 24 13.74 1.84 -10.05
CA LEU A 24 13.96 3.26 -9.74
C LEU A 24 14.66 3.43 -8.39
N ALA A 25 14.33 2.58 -7.42
CA ALA A 25 15.00 2.53 -6.14
C ALA A 25 16.48 2.17 -6.30
N GLU A 26 16.78 1.14 -7.08
CA GLU A 26 18.16 0.75 -7.42
C GLU A 26 18.91 1.89 -8.10
N GLN A 27 18.30 2.54 -9.10
CA GLN A 27 18.96 3.64 -9.82
C GLN A 27 19.31 4.83 -8.92
N LYS A 28 18.46 5.14 -7.92
CA LYS A 28 18.66 6.24 -6.98
C LYS A 28 19.37 5.82 -5.68
N ASN A 29 19.79 4.56 -5.58
CA ASN A 29 20.30 3.96 -4.36
C ASN A 29 19.35 4.11 -3.14
N ILE A 30 18.04 4.17 -3.37
CA ILE A 30 17.03 4.31 -2.32
C ILE A 30 16.70 2.92 -1.77
N THR A 31 16.69 2.78 -0.45
CA THR A 31 16.19 1.57 0.21
C THR A 31 14.66 1.56 0.13
N LEU A 32 14.10 0.61 -0.62
CA LEU A 32 12.65 0.38 -0.69
C LEU A 32 12.27 -0.83 0.16
N LYS A 33 11.37 -0.65 1.13
CA LYS A 33 10.85 -1.72 1.98
C LYS A 33 9.32 -1.80 1.92
N PHE A 34 8.81 -3.02 1.92
CA PHE A 34 7.40 -3.31 2.11
C PHE A 34 7.23 -4.24 3.32
N ASP A 35 6.34 -3.89 4.23
CA ASP A 35 6.02 -4.65 5.44
C ASP A 35 4.51 -4.76 5.63
N SER A 36 4.07 -5.85 6.26
CA SER A 36 2.64 -6.07 6.51
C SER A 36 2.41 -6.91 7.75
N GLU A 37 1.49 -6.49 8.62
CA GLU A 37 1.09 -7.21 9.83
C GLU A 37 0.55 -8.60 9.52
N LYS A 38 -0.22 -8.73 8.43
CA LYS A 38 -0.79 -9.99 7.94
C LYS A 38 -0.52 -10.13 6.45
N ASN A 39 -0.18 -11.33 6.00
CA ASN A 39 0.08 -11.61 4.58
C ASN A 39 -1.20 -11.62 3.72
N ASN A 40 -2.35 -11.87 4.35
CA ASN A 40 -3.64 -12.02 3.68
C ASN A 40 -4.69 -11.12 4.34
N ILE A 41 -4.96 -9.98 3.72
CA ILE A 41 -6.02 -9.05 4.14
C ILE A 41 -6.91 -8.83 2.93
N HIS A 42 -8.08 -9.47 2.91
CA HIS A 42 -9.05 -9.32 1.82
C HIS A 42 -9.94 -8.11 2.09
N VAL A 43 -9.94 -7.17 1.15
CA VAL A 43 -10.80 -5.99 1.20
C VAL A 43 -11.45 -5.78 -0.16
N GLU A 44 -12.62 -5.15 -0.17
CA GLU A 44 -13.27 -4.71 -1.40
C GLU A 44 -12.76 -3.33 -1.79
N PHE A 45 -12.17 -3.23 -2.98
CA PHE A 45 -11.68 -1.96 -3.51
C PHE A 45 -11.69 -1.94 -5.04
N GLU A 46 -11.72 -0.75 -5.62
CA GLU A 46 -11.54 -0.56 -7.06
C GLU A 46 -10.04 -0.52 -7.38
N ALA A 47 -9.51 -1.61 -7.96
CA ALA A 47 -8.09 -1.78 -8.21
C ALA A 47 -7.45 -0.60 -8.96
N ASP A 48 -8.07 -0.16 -10.06
CA ASP A 48 -7.56 0.96 -10.88
C ASP A 48 -7.44 2.28 -10.10
N LYS A 49 -8.37 2.54 -9.17
CA LYS A 49 -8.34 3.75 -8.35
C LYS A 49 -7.28 3.63 -7.27
N MET A 50 -7.20 2.48 -6.62
CA MET A 50 -6.21 2.21 -5.59
C MET A 50 -4.79 2.28 -6.15
N GLU A 51 -4.55 1.68 -7.31
CA GLU A 51 -3.26 1.72 -8.01
C GLU A 51 -2.83 3.16 -8.28
N LYS A 52 -3.73 3.99 -8.84
CA LYS A 52 -3.44 5.41 -9.12
C LYS A 52 -3.08 6.19 -7.86
N VAL A 53 -3.79 5.96 -6.75
CA VAL A 53 -3.49 6.61 -5.48
C VAL A 53 -2.09 6.23 -5.00
N PHE A 54 -1.79 4.94 -4.92
CA PHE A 54 -0.48 4.47 -4.45
C PHE A 54 0.67 4.84 -5.39
N TYR A 55 0.45 4.81 -6.70
CA TYR A 55 1.44 5.28 -7.68
C TYR A 55 1.77 6.77 -7.49
N ASN A 56 0.77 7.61 -7.24
CA ASN A 56 0.99 9.03 -6.97
C ASN A 56 1.76 9.27 -5.66
N LEU A 57 1.46 8.50 -4.61
CA LEU A 57 2.18 8.59 -3.35
C LEU A 57 3.63 8.13 -3.49
N LEU A 58 3.87 6.98 -4.12
CA LEU A 58 5.21 6.44 -4.34
C LEU A 58 6.03 7.34 -5.25
N SER A 59 5.48 7.82 -6.38
CA SER A 59 6.20 8.72 -7.28
C SER A 59 6.60 10.03 -6.59
N ASN A 60 5.75 10.57 -5.70
CA ASN A 60 6.12 11.70 -4.85
C ASN A 60 7.22 11.31 -3.85
N ALA A 61 7.12 10.16 -3.19
CA ALA A 61 8.17 9.68 -2.29
C ALA A 61 9.52 9.58 -3.01
N PHE A 62 9.57 9.01 -4.22
CA PHE A 62 10.78 8.95 -5.05
C PHE A 62 11.27 10.31 -5.56
N LYS A 63 10.38 11.28 -5.72
CA LYS A 63 10.73 12.65 -6.13
C LYS A 63 11.39 13.43 -5.00
N PHE A 64 10.93 13.24 -3.77
CA PHE A 64 11.34 14.06 -2.61
C PHE A 64 12.30 13.35 -1.64
N THR A 65 12.50 12.05 -1.79
CA THR A 65 13.53 11.31 -1.05
C THR A 65 14.88 11.51 -1.75
N PRO A 66 15.92 11.96 -1.04
CA PRO A 66 17.27 12.08 -1.61
C PRO A 66 17.84 10.71 -1.99
N GLU A 67 18.89 10.71 -2.80
CA GLU A 67 19.69 9.51 -3.05
C GLU A 67 20.18 8.92 -1.72
N GLU A 68 20.32 7.59 -1.68
CA GLU A 68 20.67 6.84 -0.44
C GLU A 68 19.61 6.90 0.68
N GLY A 69 18.45 7.52 0.40
CA GLY A 69 17.34 7.61 1.33
C GLY A 69 16.55 6.29 1.46
N LYS A 70 15.41 6.37 2.15
CA LYS A 70 14.56 5.21 2.46
C LYS A 70 13.09 5.52 2.22
N ILE A 71 12.38 4.58 1.61
CA ILE A 71 10.93 4.59 1.43
C ILE A 71 10.38 3.27 2.00
N GLU A 72 9.43 3.36 2.93
CA GLU A 72 8.78 2.22 3.56
C GLU A 72 7.27 2.26 3.36
N VAL A 73 6.69 1.13 2.96
CA VAL A 73 5.24 0.91 2.91
C VAL A 73 4.89 -0.13 3.97
N GLU A 74 4.02 0.23 4.90
CA GLU A 74 3.55 -0.65 5.97
C GLU A 74 2.02 -0.82 5.87
N VAL A 75 1.56 -2.05 6.01
CA VAL A 75 0.13 -2.40 6.02
C VAL A 75 -0.24 -3.05 7.35
N SER A 76 -1.10 -2.40 8.13
CA SER A 76 -1.62 -2.90 9.40
C SER A 76 -3.15 -2.80 9.46
N VAL A 77 -3.76 -3.64 10.29
CA VAL A 77 -5.19 -3.60 10.59
C VAL A 77 -5.38 -2.83 11.88
N ALA A 78 -5.93 -1.62 11.78
CA ALA A 78 -6.29 -0.86 12.97
C ALA A 78 -7.45 -1.55 13.69
N GLU A 79 -7.22 -1.97 14.94
CA GLU A 79 -8.32 -2.28 15.84
C GLU A 79 -9.04 -0.97 16.19
N ARG A 80 -10.33 -0.89 15.88
CA ARG A 80 -11.15 0.20 16.42
C ARG A 80 -11.43 -0.11 17.88
N GLU A 81 -10.73 0.56 18.80
CA GLU A 81 -11.18 0.65 20.19
C GLU A 81 -12.48 1.44 20.23
N GLY A 82 -13.61 0.74 20.19
CA GLY A 82 -14.94 1.34 20.35
C GLY A 82 -16.00 0.77 19.42
N GLU A 83 -16.52 -0.41 19.77
CA GLU A 83 -17.93 -0.83 19.62
C GLU A 83 -18.11 -2.24 20.20
N THR A 84 -17.76 -2.42 21.48
CA THR A 84 -18.28 -3.54 22.28
C THR A 84 -19.21 -2.97 23.35
N GLU A 85 -20.23 -2.22 22.92
CA GLU A 85 -21.37 -1.92 23.78
C GLU A 85 -22.67 -2.43 23.14
N LYS A 86 -23.22 -3.43 23.83
CA LYS A 86 -24.63 -3.83 23.85
C LYS A 86 -25.25 -4.36 22.55
N ARG A 87 -25.22 -5.69 22.41
CA ARG A 87 -26.48 -6.42 22.25
C ARG A 87 -26.63 -7.41 23.40
N ARG A 88 -27.46 -6.99 24.36
CA ARG A 88 -28.25 -7.92 25.18
C ARG A 88 -29.22 -8.69 24.27
#